data_AF-A0A3N1GNA0-F1
#
_entry.id   AF-A0A3N1GNA0-F1
#
_cell.length_a   1.000
_cell.length_b   1.000
_cell.length_c   1.000
_cell.angle_alpha   90.00
_cell.angle_beta   90.00
_cell.angle_gamma   90.00
#
_symmetry.space_group_name_H-M   'P 1'
#
loop_
_entity.id
_entity.type
_entity.pdbx_description
1 polymer ?
#
loop_
_entity_poly.entity_id
_entity_poly.type
_entity_poly.pdbx_seq_one_letter_code
_entity_poly.pdbx_strand_id
1 'polypeptide(L)'
;MNRMFRLGPVLRARKAQEDAARGAVIQSRQEIRDAQALVKRRQLDLAGADAPSEGTARAMVASMVARQSLAASLSGAHRMVGEAEERTKEKVAELADAAKRRRAVEMLSERHAETVRKHDLTVEQNNIDEMAVTSKARNAARGIDATTEERANALRTGAGSIADRAAAAAAREEVARETALGVAAQRPFIDLADARVAIERTRSQLHLAAKRSPEPAELEDEGNADDDHGSRA
;
A
#
# COMPACT_ATOMS: atom_id res chain seq x y z
N MET A 1 -5.47 3.01 33.28
CA MET A 1 -5.68 2.30 31.98
C MET A 1 -4.31 1.98 31.38
N ASN A 2 -4.09 0.76 30.88
CA ASN A 2 -2.78 0.40 30.34
C ASN A 2 -2.60 1.04 28.94
N ARG A 3 -1.67 2.00 28.80
CA ARG A 3 -1.46 2.79 27.57
C ARG A 3 -0.74 2.02 26.46
N MET A 4 -0.22 0.84 26.79
CA MET A 4 0.51 0.01 25.83
C MET A 4 -0.46 -0.79 24.96
N PHE A 5 -0.21 -0.76 23.64
CA PHE A 5 -0.91 -1.61 22.70
C PHE A 5 -0.54 -3.09 22.94
N ARG A 6 -1.48 -3.88 23.46
CA ARG A 6 -1.27 -5.29 23.86
C ARG A 6 -0.80 -6.18 22.70
N LEU A 7 -1.12 -5.82 21.45
CA LEU A 7 -0.69 -6.55 20.26
C LEU A 7 0.61 -5.99 19.64
N GLY A 8 1.35 -5.14 20.37
CA GLY A 8 2.67 -4.63 19.93
C GLY A 8 3.67 -5.74 19.55
N PRO A 9 3.82 -6.82 20.35
CA PRO A 9 4.64 -7.97 19.97
C PRO A 9 4.17 -8.66 18.69
N VAL A 10 2.85 -8.76 18.48
CA VAL A 10 2.26 -9.36 17.27
C VAL A 10 2.59 -8.52 16.04
N LEU A 11 2.52 -7.19 16.13
CA LEU A 11 2.89 -6.31 15.02
C LEU A 11 4.36 -6.49 14.61
N ARG A 12 5.28 -6.64 15.59
CA ARG A 12 6.69 -6.93 15.32
C ARG A 12 6.88 -8.30 14.66
N ALA A 13 6.18 -9.33 15.15
CA ALA A 13 6.22 -10.65 14.56
C ALA A 13 5.70 -10.65 13.11
N ARG A 14 4.61 -9.91 12.83
CA ARG A 14 4.06 -9.76 11.47
C ARG A 14 5.01 -9.02 10.53
N LYS A 15 5.70 -7.99 11.03
CA LYS A 15 6.75 -7.31 10.27
C LYS A 15 7.91 -8.26 9.92
N ALA A 16 8.38 -9.03 10.89
CA ALA A 16 9.43 -10.03 10.64
C ALA A 16 8.99 -11.11 9.63
N GLN A 17 7.72 -11.51 9.64
CA GLN A 17 7.16 -12.44 8.64
C GLN A 17 7.12 -11.82 7.23
N GLU A 18 6.74 -10.55 7.10
CA GLU A 18 6.81 -9.84 5.82
C GLU A 18 8.25 -9.72 5.32
N ASP A 19 9.19 -9.37 6.20
CA ASP A 19 10.61 -9.26 5.85
C ASP A 19 11.19 -10.61 5.40
N ALA A 20 10.82 -11.71 6.06
CA ALA A 20 11.19 -13.07 5.65
C ALA A 20 10.61 -13.44 4.27
N ALA A 21 9.32 -13.14 4.03
CA ALA A 21 8.68 -13.37 2.73
C ALA A 21 9.33 -12.51 1.62
N ARG A 22 9.73 -11.28 1.93
CA ARG A 22 10.48 -10.43 1.01
C ARG A 22 11.84 -11.02 0.67
N GLY A 23 12.54 -11.56 1.66
CA GLY A 23 13.79 -12.30 1.46
C GLY A 23 13.61 -13.49 0.51
N ALA A 24 12.55 -14.27 0.69
CA ALA A 24 12.23 -15.41 -0.18
C ALA A 24 11.98 -14.99 -1.65
N VAL A 25 11.27 -13.88 -1.89
CA VAL A 25 11.07 -13.34 -3.24
C VAL A 25 12.38 -12.88 -3.88
N ILE A 26 13.28 -12.27 -3.10
CA ILE A 26 14.60 -11.85 -3.61
C ILE A 26 15.42 -13.07 -4.01
N GLN A 27 15.41 -14.11 -3.18
CA GLN A 27 16.09 -15.38 -3.46
C GLN A 27 15.50 -16.04 -4.71
N SER A 28 14.18 -16.15 -4.83
CA SER A 28 13.56 -16.80 -5.99
C SER A 28 13.85 -16.05 -7.30
N ARG A 29 13.94 -14.72 -7.26
CA ARG A 29 14.40 -13.90 -8.40
C ARG A 29 15.87 -14.09 -8.74
N GLN A 30 16.70 -14.49 -7.78
CA GLN A 30 18.08 -14.89 -8.07
C GLN A 30 18.09 -16.25 -8.75
N GLU A 31 17.30 -17.21 -8.28
CA GLU A 31 17.17 -18.54 -8.89
C GLU A 31 16.71 -18.48 -10.35
N ILE A 32 15.76 -17.58 -10.69
CA ILE A 32 15.38 -17.32 -12.08
C ILE A 32 16.59 -16.86 -12.91
N ARG A 33 17.38 -15.92 -12.39
CA ARG A 33 18.56 -15.40 -13.10
C ARG A 33 19.61 -16.48 -13.31
N ASP A 34 19.80 -17.35 -12.33
CA ASP A 34 20.74 -18.47 -12.41
C ASP A 34 20.26 -19.51 -13.44
N ALA A 35 18.96 -19.83 -13.46
CA ALA A 35 18.36 -20.71 -14.47
C ALA A 35 18.46 -20.11 -15.88
N GLN A 36 18.22 -18.81 -16.04
CA GLN A 36 18.40 -18.11 -17.32
C GLN A 36 19.87 -18.10 -17.77
N ALA A 37 20.82 -17.97 -16.84
CA ALA A 37 22.24 -18.08 -17.15
C ALA A 37 22.60 -19.50 -17.62
N LEU A 38 22.00 -20.53 -17.01
CA LEU A 38 22.16 -21.91 -17.47
C LEU A 38 21.62 -22.11 -18.89
N VAL A 39 20.43 -21.57 -19.21
CA VAL A 39 19.87 -21.59 -20.57
C VAL A 39 20.85 -20.96 -21.57
N LYS A 40 21.37 -19.76 -21.27
CA LYS A 40 22.35 -19.09 -22.13
C LYS A 40 23.60 -19.94 -22.36
N ARG A 41 24.12 -20.58 -21.31
CA ARG A 41 25.26 -21.49 -21.42
C ARG A 41 24.96 -22.67 -22.33
N ARG A 42 23.81 -23.33 -22.15
CA ARG A 42 23.40 -24.48 -22.99
C ARG A 42 23.13 -24.08 -24.43
N GLN A 43 22.63 -22.87 -24.66
CA GLN A 43 22.44 -22.33 -25.99
C GLN A 43 23.79 -22.11 -26.70
N LEU A 44 24.79 -21.59 -25.99
CA LEU A 44 26.15 -21.45 -26.52
C LEU A 44 26.81 -22.81 -26.79
N ASP A 45 26.65 -23.79 -25.88
CA ASP A 45 27.14 -25.16 -26.07
C ASP A 45 26.55 -25.78 -27.34
N LEU A 46 25.24 -25.60 -27.59
CA LEU A 46 24.55 -26.11 -28.78
C LEU A 46 24.97 -25.37 -30.06
N ALA A 47 25.15 -24.05 -29.99
CA ALA A 47 25.58 -23.23 -31.12
C ALA A 47 27.03 -23.54 -31.55
N GLY A 48 27.91 -23.80 -30.59
CA GLY A 48 29.32 -24.14 -30.85
C GLY A 48 29.56 -25.59 -31.25
N ALA A 49 28.60 -26.48 -31.02
CA ALA A 49 28.70 -27.88 -31.42
C ALA A 49 28.42 -28.01 -32.92
N ASP A 50 29.33 -27.60 -33.81
CA ASP A 50 29.11 -27.62 -35.26
C ASP A 50 28.92 -29.03 -35.85
N ALA A 51 28.22 -29.12 -37.00
CA ALA A 51 27.97 -30.40 -37.66
C ALA A 51 29.19 -30.69 -38.53
N PRO A 52 29.81 -31.87 -38.44
CA PRO A 52 30.95 -32.19 -39.27
C PRO A 52 30.52 -32.13 -40.74
N SER A 53 31.15 -31.23 -41.51
CA SER A 53 30.95 -31.12 -42.96
C SER A 53 31.59 -32.28 -43.72
N GLU A 54 32.58 -32.92 -43.10
CA GLU A 54 33.34 -34.03 -43.65
C GLU A 54 33.59 -35.07 -42.55
N GLY A 55 33.59 -36.36 -42.90
CA GLY A 55 33.87 -37.42 -41.95
C GLY A 55 33.29 -38.78 -42.34
N THR A 56 33.63 -39.81 -41.57
CA THR A 56 33.03 -41.14 -41.73
C THR A 56 31.57 -41.12 -41.28
N ALA A 57 30.72 -41.98 -41.85
CA ALA A 57 29.29 -42.07 -41.48
C ALA A 57 29.08 -42.25 -39.97
N ARG A 58 29.99 -42.97 -39.28
CA ARG A 58 29.97 -43.12 -37.82
C ARG A 58 30.19 -41.80 -37.08
N ALA A 59 31.09 -40.95 -37.56
CA ALA A 59 31.34 -39.63 -36.97
C ALA A 59 30.13 -38.68 -37.14
N MET A 60 29.46 -38.74 -38.29
CA MET A 60 28.22 -37.98 -38.51
C MET A 60 27.11 -38.40 -37.54
N VAL A 61 26.85 -39.70 -37.39
CA VAL A 61 25.83 -40.20 -36.44
C VAL A 61 26.18 -39.81 -35.00
N ALA A 62 27.45 -39.93 -34.59
CA ALA A 62 27.89 -39.53 -33.26
C ALA A 62 27.65 -38.03 -33.01
N SER A 63 27.94 -37.17 -33.98
CA SER A 63 27.69 -35.73 -33.88
C SER A 63 26.19 -35.39 -33.78
N MET A 64 25.35 -36.12 -34.52
CA MET A 64 23.89 -35.95 -34.49
C MET A 64 23.33 -36.30 -33.11
N VAL A 65 23.74 -37.44 -32.55
CA VAL A 65 23.34 -37.87 -31.19
C VAL A 65 23.83 -36.87 -30.14
N ALA A 66 25.07 -36.36 -30.27
CA ALA A 66 25.60 -35.34 -29.36
C ALA A 66 24.77 -34.05 -29.41
N ARG A 67 24.43 -33.54 -30.60
CA ARG A 67 23.54 -32.37 -30.76
C ARG A 67 22.14 -32.63 -30.20
N GLN A 68 21.57 -33.81 -30.41
CA GLN A 68 20.26 -34.17 -29.85
C GLN A 68 20.29 -34.17 -28.32
N SER A 69 21.37 -34.68 -27.71
CA SER A 69 21.58 -34.62 -26.26
C SER A 69 21.71 -33.18 -25.75
N LEU A 70 22.41 -32.31 -26.48
CA LEU A 70 22.52 -30.88 -26.12
C LEU A 70 21.17 -30.15 -26.25
N ALA A 71 20.41 -30.42 -27.31
CA ALA A 71 19.07 -29.87 -27.50
C ALA A 71 18.11 -30.32 -26.38
N ALA A 72 18.17 -31.59 -25.98
CA ALA A 72 17.41 -32.10 -24.84
C ALA A 72 17.82 -31.40 -23.53
N SER A 73 19.12 -31.19 -23.30
CA SER A 73 19.62 -30.45 -22.14
C SER A 73 19.16 -28.98 -22.14
N LEU A 74 19.10 -28.33 -23.30
CA LEU A 74 18.60 -26.96 -23.44
C LEU A 74 17.10 -26.89 -23.14
N SER A 75 16.31 -27.83 -23.66
CA SER A 75 14.88 -27.95 -23.34
C SER A 75 14.65 -28.13 -21.83
N GLY A 76 15.46 -28.97 -21.18
CA GLY A 76 15.44 -29.12 -19.72
C GLY A 76 15.73 -27.82 -18.98
N ALA A 77 16.74 -27.05 -19.42
CA ALA A 77 17.06 -25.75 -18.82
C ALA A 77 15.92 -24.72 -18.98
N HIS A 78 15.20 -24.73 -20.10
CA HIS A 78 14.01 -23.89 -20.27
C HIS A 78 12.88 -24.26 -19.30
N ARG A 79 12.64 -25.56 -19.07
CA ARG A 79 11.66 -26.00 -18.07
C ARG A 79 12.02 -25.53 -16.67
N MET A 80 13.30 -25.59 -16.30
CA MET A 80 13.78 -25.07 -15.02
C MET A 80 13.50 -23.58 -14.83
N VAL A 81 13.60 -22.78 -15.89
CA VAL A 81 13.21 -21.34 -15.85
C VAL A 81 11.72 -21.22 -15.57
N GLY A 82 10.87 -21.94 -16.30
CA GLY A 82 9.43 -21.94 -16.09
C GLY A 82 9.04 -22.34 -14.67
N GLU A 83 9.63 -23.41 -14.12
CA GLU A 83 9.40 -23.83 -12.74
C GLU A 83 9.85 -22.77 -11.71
N ALA A 84 10.98 -22.09 -11.95
CA ALA A 84 11.45 -21.03 -11.07
C ALA A 84 10.55 -19.78 -11.13
N GLU A 85 9.98 -19.49 -12.30
CA GLU A 85 8.99 -18.42 -12.48
C GLU A 85 7.68 -18.72 -11.75
N GLU A 86 7.14 -19.95 -11.88
CA GLU A 86 5.95 -20.36 -11.14
C GLU A 86 6.15 -20.29 -9.63
N ARG A 87 7.27 -20.85 -9.12
CA ARG A 87 7.64 -20.73 -7.71
C ARG A 87 7.74 -19.27 -7.26
N THR A 88 8.25 -18.38 -8.10
CA THR A 88 8.34 -16.95 -7.78
C THR A 88 6.96 -16.29 -7.71
N LYS A 89 6.01 -16.67 -8.57
CA LYS A 89 4.62 -16.17 -8.50
C LYS A 89 3.98 -16.54 -7.16
N GLU A 90 4.18 -17.78 -6.70
CA GLU A 90 3.72 -18.24 -5.39
C GLU A 90 4.33 -17.40 -4.25
N LYS A 91 5.65 -17.16 -4.28
CA LYS A 91 6.33 -16.32 -3.26
C LYS A 91 5.86 -14.88 -3.25
N VAL A 92 5.53 -14.32 -4.41
CA VAL A 92 4.94 -12.96 -4.50
C VAL A 92 3.54 -12.94 -3.89
N ALA A 93 2.73 -13.98 -4.10
CA ALA A 93 1.42 -14.10 -3.47
C ALA A 93 1.54 -14.23 -1.93
N GLU A 94 2.48 -15.05 -1.44
CA GLU A 94 2.78 -15.18 0.00
C GLU A 94 3.18 -13.84 0.62
N LEU A 95 4.02 -13.05 -0.06
CA LEU A 95 4.42 -11.72 0.39
C LEU A 95 3.21 -10.77 0.46
N ALA A 96 2.35 -10.77 -0.56
CA ALA A 96 1.15 -9.94 -0.56
C ALA A 96 0.23 -10.28 0.61
N ASP A 97 0.04 -11.56 0.92
CA ASP A 97 -0.78 -11.99 2.05
C ASP A 97 -0.13 -11.67 3.40
N ALA A 98 1.19 -11.79 3.53
CA ALA A 98 1.91 -11.35 4.72
C ALA A 98 1.73 -9.83 4.96
N ALA A 99 1.85 -9.03 3.90
CA ALA A 99 1.63 -7.59 3.96
C ALA A 99 0.19 -7.22 4.37
N LYS A 100 -0.83 -7.90 3.82
CA LYS A 100 -2.23 -7.72 4.23
C LYS A 100 -2.43 -7.99 5.72
N ARG A 101 -1.87 -9.11 6.23
CA ARG A 101 -1.97 -9.48 7.65
C ARG A 101 -1.29 -8.46 8.57
N ARG A 102 -0.14 -7.92 8.17
CA ARG A 102 0.53 -6.83 8.91
C ARG A 102 -0.35 -5.58 8.93
N ARG A 103 -0.86 -5.16 7.77
CA ARG A 103 -1.70 -3.95 7.66
C ARG A 103 -2.95 -4.02 8.53
N ALA A 104 -3.57 -5.20 8.63
CA ALA A 104 -4.71 -5.42 9.53
C ALA A 104 -4.38 -5.11 11.00
N VAL A 105 -3.22 -5.56 11.50
CA VAL A 105 -2.79 -5.28 12.88
C VAL A 105 -2.37 -3.83 13.07
N GLU A 106 -1.76 -3.23 12.04
CA GLU A 106 -1.38 -1.82 12.04
C GLU A 106 -2.62 -0.91 12.21
N MET A 107 -3.70 -1.16 11.47
CA MET A 107 -4.97 -0.42 11.63
C MET A 107 -5.56 -0.55 13.04
N LEU A 108 -5.42 -1.71 13.69
CA LEU A 108 -5.86 -1.88 15.09
C LEU A 108 -4.99 -1.05 16.05
N SER A 109 -3.69 -0.93 15.76
CA SER A 109 -2.79 -0.09 16.55
C SER A 109 -3.09 1.40 16.39
N GLU A 110 -3.43 1.84 15.16
CA GLU A 110 -3.83 3.21 14.85
C GLU A 110 -5.13 3.57 15.61
N ARG A 111 -6.15 2.71 15.55
CA ARG A 111 -7.41 2.90 16.30
C ARG A 111 -7.20 2.93 17.80
N HIS A 112 -6.30 2.09 18.33
CA HIS A 112 -5.98 2.12 19.76
C HIS A 112 -5.32 3.45 20.15
N ALA A 113 -4.37 3.94 19.37
CA ALA A 113 -3.71 5.22 19.62
C ALA A 113 -4.70 6.40 19.54
N GLU A 114 -5.67 6.36 18.64
CA GLU A 114 -6.77 7.33 18.61
C GLU A 114 -7.66 7.25 19.85
N THR A 115 -7.99 6.04 20.30
CA THR A 115 -8.81 5.83 21.50
C THR A 115 -8.12 6.36 22.75
N VAL A 116 -6.82 6.10 22.90
CA VAL A 116 -6.00 6.62 24.00
C VAL A 116 -5.96 8.15 23.97
N ARG A 117 -5.72 8.76 22.80
CA ARG A 117 -5.73 10.23 22.65
C ARG A 117 -7.08 10.84 23.02
N LYS A 118 -8.20 10.26 22.58
CA LYS A 118 -9.54 10.73 22.93
C LYS A 118 -9.79 10.66 24.44
N HIS A 119 -9.43 9.53 25.06
CA HIS A 119 -9.56 9.36 26.50
C HIS A 119 -8.72 10.39 27.27
N ASP A 120 -7.47 10.60 26.87
CA ASP A 120 -6.58 11.58 27.52
C ASP A 120 -7.15 13.00 27.42
N LEU A 121 -7.67 13.41 26.26
CA LEU A 121 -8.36 14.70 26.08
C LEU A 121 -9.62 14.82 26.95
N THR A 122 -10.42 13.76 27.07
CA THR A 122 -11.61 13.77 27.93
C THR A 122 -11.24 13.90 29.40
N VAL A 123 -10.21 13.19 29.87
CA VAL A 123 -9.72 13.30 31.24
C VAL A 123 -9.17 14.69 31.52
N GLU A 124 -8.41 15.26 30.58
CA GLU A 124 -7.88 16.63 30.70
C GLU A 124 -9.01 17.66 30.78
N GLN A 125 -10.02 17.55 29.92
CA GLN A 125 -11.20 18.43 29.96
C GLN A 125 -11.94 18.31 31.30
N ASN A 126 -12.19 17.09 31.77
CA ASN A 126 -12.86 16.87 33.05
C ASN A 126 -12.07 17.48 34.21
N ASN A 127 -10.73 17.36 34.20
CA ASN A 127 -9.88 17.97 35.23
C ASN A 127 -9.96 19.51 35.18
N ILE A 128 -9.99 20.12 33.99
CA ILE A 128 -10.16 21.57 33.82
C ILE A 128 -11.52 22.01 34.36
N ASP A 129 -12.58 21.26 34.05
CA ASP A 129 -13.94 21.56 34.50
C ASP A 129 -14.06 21.45 36.02
N GLU A 130 -13.48 20.43 36.64
CA GLU A 130 -13.40 20.28 38.10
C GLU A 130 -12.63 21.44 38.75
N MET A 131 -11.50 21.85 38.17
CA MET A 131 -10.74 23.02 38.65
C MET A 131 -11.53 24.32 38.50
N ALA A 132 -12.30 24.47 37.42
CA ALA A 132 -13.15 25.64 37.20
C ALA A 132 -14.31 25.70 38.20
N VAL A 133 -15.00 24.57 38.45
CA VAL A 133 -16.08 24.45 39.43
C VAL A 133 -15.56 24.72 40.85
N THR A 134 -14.44 24.12 41.24
CA THR A 134 -13.85 24.32 42.58
C THR A 134 -13.35 25.76 42.78
N SER A 135 -12.77 26.38 41.75
CA SER A 135 -12.34 27.79 41.80
C SER A 135 -13.53 28.74 41.91
N LYS A 136 -14.59 28.52 41.13
CA LYS A 136 -15.84 29.29 41.22
C LYS A 136 -16.48 29.17 42.60
N ALA A 137 -16.58 27.96 43.15
CA ALA A 137 -17.11 27.73 44.49
C ALA A 137 -16.27 28.46 45.56
N ARG A 138 -14.94 28.46 45.42
CA ARG A 138 -14.03 29.17 46.33
C ARG A 138 -14.18 30.69 46.23
N ASN A 139 -14.33 31.25 45.03
CA ASN A 139 -14.54 32.69 44.85
C ASN A 139 -15.90 33.13 45.41
N ALA A 140 -16.96 32.34 45.20
CA ALA A 140 -18.27 32.58 45.80
C ALA A 140 -18.20 32.56 47.34
N ALA A 141 -17.50 31.59 47.94
CA ALA A 141 -17.31 31.53 49.39
C ALA A 141 -16.51 32.71 49.96
N ARG A 142 -15.67 33.35 49.15
CA ARG A 142 -14.92 34.57 49.52
C ARG A 142 -15.72 35.86 49.32
N GLY A 143 -16.97 35.78 48.84
CA GLY A 143 -17.78 36.95 48.52
C GLY A 143 -17.28 37.75 47.32
N ILE A 144 -16.45 37.13 46.46
CA ILE A 144 -16.02 37.72 45.21
C ILE A 144 -17.07 37.36 44.16
N ASP A 145 -18.00 38.29 43.92
CA ASP A 145 -18.97 38.13 42.85
C ASP A 145 -18.26 38.25 41.49
N ALA A 146 -18.64 37.41 40.53
CA ALA A 146 -18.06 37.41 39.18
C ALA A 146 -18.15 38.79 38.49
N THR A 147 -19.16 39.58 38.87
CA THR A 147 -19.38 40.96 38.40
C THR A 147 -18.37 41.97 38.98
N THR A 148 -17.80 41.69 40.15
CA THR A 148 -16.79 42.54 40.79
C THR A 148 -15.39 42.24 40.23
N GLU A 149 -15.12 40.96 39.91
CA GLU A 149 -13.88 40.54 39.26
C GLU A 149 -13.77 41.05 37.81
N GLU A 150 -14.83 41.06 37.00
CA GLU A 150 -14.81 41.64 35.65
C GLU A 150 -14.46 43.15 35.64
N ARG A 151 -15.00 43.92 36.59
CA ARG A 151 -14.63 45.34 36.75
C ARG A 151 -13.17 45.51 37.17
N ALA A 152 -12.69 44.69 38.10
CA ALA A 152 -11.31 44.75 38.58
C ALA A 152 -10.30 44.29 37.52
N ASN A 153 -10.63 43.30 36.70
CA ASN A 153 -9.73 42.74 35.68
C ASN A 153 -9.62 43.65 34.45
N ALA A 154 -10.68 44.37 34.09
CA ALA A 154 -10.65 45.44 33.08
C ALA A 154 -9.75 46.61 33.51
N LEU A 155 -9.73 46.95 34.81
CA LEU A 155 -8.83 47.95 35.37
C LEU A 155 -7.37 47.47 35.46
N ARG A 156 -7.14 46.15 35.55
CA ARG A 156 -5.81 45.56 35.77
C ARG A 156 -5.04 45.20 34.50
N THR A 157 -5.72 44.80 33.44
CA THR A 157 -5.08 44.35 32.19
C THR A 157 -4.99 45.43 31.12
N GLY A 158 -5.50 46.65 31.37
CA GLY A 158 -5.45 47.75 30.40
C GLY A 158 -6.13 47.41 29.06
N ALA A 159 -6.97 46.37 29.04
CA ALA A 159 -7.81 46.09 27.90
C ALA A 159 -8.82 47.24 27.86
N GLY A 160 -8.62 48.14 26.90
CA GLY A 160 -9.38 49.36 26.72
C GLY A 160 -10.88 49.16 26.82
N SER A 161 -11.56 50.28 27.01
CA SER A 161 -13.01 50.37 27.17
C SER A 161 -13.76 49.50 26.13
N ILE A 162 -15.04 49.21 26.39
CA ILE A 162 -15.88 48.49 25.42
C ILE A 162 -15.80 49.12 24.01
N ALA A 163 -15.58 50.44 23.93
CA ALA A 163 -15.34 51.16 22.67
C ALA A 163 -14.04 50.75 21.97
N ASP A 164 -12.94 50.55 22.71
CA ASP A 164 -11.65 50.12 22.14
C ASP A 164 -11.71 48.68 21.63
N ARG A 165 -12.48 47.81 22.32
CA ARG A 165 -12.74 46.44 21.85
C ARG A 165 -13.63 46.40 20.60
N ALA A 166 -14.63 47.27 20.51
CA ALA A 166 -15.46 47.40 19.31
C ALA A 166 -14.65 47.93 18.12
N ALA A 167 -13.78 48.92 18.34
CA ALA A 167 -12.88 49.45 17.31
C ALA A 167 -11.88 48.39 16.83
N ALA A 168 -11.28 47.62 17.75
CA ALA A 168 -10.39 46.52 17.40
C ALA A 168 -11.09 45.37 16.66
N ALA A 169 -12.36 45.08 16.99
CA ALA A 169 -13.16 44.09 16.27
C ALA A 169 -13.48 44.55 14.84
N ALA A 170 -13.85 45.82 14.66
CA ALA A 170 -14.09 46.40 13.33
C ALA A 170 -12.82 46.38 12.46
N ALA A 171 -11.67 46.74 13.02
CA ALA A 171 -10.39 46.69 12.31
C ALA A 171 -10.01 45.25 11.90
N ARG A 172 -10.27 44.25 12.75
CA ARG A 172 -10.03 42.84 12.41
C ARG A 172 -10.99 42.34 11.33
N GLU A 173 -12.24 42.80 11.35
CA GLU A 173 -13.22 42.45 10.33
C GLU A 173 -12.85 43.04 8.96
N GLU A 174 -12.33 44.26 8.94
CA GLU A 174 -11.82 44.91 7.72
C GLU A 174 -10.62 44.15 7.13
N VAL A 175 -9.65 43.79 7.96
CA VAL A 175 -8.50 42.94 7.55
C VAL A 175 -8.95 41.55 7.06
N ALA A 176 -9.96 40.96 7.71
CA ALA A 176 -10.54 39.68 7.29
C ALA A 176 -11.25 39.78 5.92
N ARG A 177 -11.95 40.89 5.65
CA ARG A 177 -12.57 41.13 4.34
C ARG A 177 -11.52 41.34 3.25
N GLU A 178 -10.49 42.12 3.53
CA GLU A 178 -9.41 42.38 2.57
C GLU A 178 -8.63 41.10 2.23
N THR A 179 -8.32 40.28 3.24
CA THR A 179 -7.69 38.97 3.02
C THR A 179 -8.60 38.00 2.27
N ALA A 180 -9.91 37.96 2.55
CA ALA A 180 -10.86 37.14 1.80
C ALA A 180 -10.97 37.56 0.33
N LEU A 181 -10.97 38.87 0.04
CA LEU A 181 -10.96 39.40 -1.33
C LEU A 181 -9.64 39.07 -2.06
N GLY A 182 -8.50 39.17 -1.37
CA GLY A 182 -7.20 38.79 -1.94
C GLY A 182 -7.11 37.29 -2.26
N VAL A 183 -7.62 36.42 -1.39
CA VAL A 183 -7.69 34.98 -1.62
C VAL A 183 -8.65 34.64 -2.77
N ALA A 184 -9.77 35.36 -2.89
CA ALA A 184 -10.69 35.19 -4.01
C ALA A 184 -10.06 35.60 -5.35
N ALA A 185 -9.26 36.67 -5.37
CA ALA A 185 -8.56 37.14 -6.57
C ALA A 185 -7.40 36.22 -7.00
N GLN A 186 -6.77 35.49 -6.07
CA GLN A 186 -5.69 34.55 -6.35
C GLN A 186 -6.17 33.13 -6.70
N ARG A 187 -7.48 32.86 -6.67
CA ARG A 187 -8.00 31.57 -7.10
C ARG A 187 -7.84 31.46 -8.62
N PRO A 188 -7.10 30.45 -9.13
CA PRO A 188 -7.11 30.17 -10.56
C PRO A 188 -8.56 29.87 -10.97
N PHE A 189 -9.01 30.51 -12.05
CA PHE A 189 -10.32 30.25 -12.63
C PHE A 189 -10.30 28.81 -13.17
N ILE A 190 -10.68 27.84 -12.34
CA ILE A 190 -10.84 26.46 -12.79
C ILE A 190 -12.09 26.46 -13.65
N ASP A 191 -11.90 26.40 -14.96
CA ASP A 191 -13.00 26.21 -15.88
C ASP A 191 -13.65 24.84 -15.59
N LEU A 192 -14.83 24.89 -15.00
CA LEU A 192 -15.59 23.70 -14.60
C LEU A 192 -16.02 22.88 -15.83
N ALA A 193 -16.03 23.47 -17.03
CA ALA A 193 -16.25 22.74 -18.27
C ALA A 193 -15.07 21.80 -18.58
N ASP A 194 -13.83 22.28 -18.43
CA ASP A 194 -12.62 21.48 -18.64
C ASP A 194 -12.49 20.34 -17.62
N ALA A 195 -12.86 20.60 -16.36
CA ALA A 195 -12.88 19.57 -15.32
C ALA A 195 -13.87 18.43 -15.65
N ARG A 196 -15.05 18.76 -16.18
CA ARG A 196 -16.03 17.76 -16.62
C ARG A 196 -15.53 16.95 -17.81
N VAL A 197 -14.94 17.61 -18.80
CA VAL A 197 -14.35 16.94 -19.97
C VAL A 197 -13.20 16.00 -19.56
N ALA A 198 -12.36 16.39 -18.59
CA ALA A 198 -11.31 15.53 -18.06
C ALA A 198 -11.85 14.29 -17.32
N ILE A 199 -12.94 14.44 -16.56
CA ILE A 199 -13.61 13.33 -15.87
C ILE A 199 -14.28 12.38 -16.86
N GLU A 200 -14.92 12.90 -17.91
CA GLU A 200 -15.53 12.04 -18.94
C GLU A 200 -14.48 11.31 -19.79
N ARG A 201 -13.35 11.95 -20.09
CA ARG A 201 -12.22 11.33 -20.79
C ARG A 201 -11.59 10.20 -19.97
N THR A 202 -11.42 10.38 -18.66
CA THR A 202 -10.92 9.30 -17.77
C THR A 202 -11.94 8.17 -17.62
N ARG A 203 -13.24 8.49 -17.51
CA ARG A 203 -14.31 7.49 -17.42
C ARG A 203 -14.42 6.65 -18.70
N SER A 204 -14.31 7.27 -19.87
CA SER A 204 -14.33 6.56 -21.17
C SER A 204 -13.10 5.66 -21.36
N GLN A 205 -11.90 6.10 -20.93
CA GLN A 205 -10.70 5.26 -20.94
C GLN A 205 -10.86 4.01 -20.06
N LEU A 206 -11.42 4.16 -18.85
CA LEU A 206 -11.69 3.03 -17.95
C LEU A 206 -12.75 2.09 -18.53
N HIS A 207 -13.78 2.62 -19.21
CA HIS A 207 -14.83 1.82 -19.80
C HIS A 207 -14.41 1.05 -21.07
N LEU A 208 -13.42 1.57 -21.81
CA LEU A 208 -12.74 0.88 -22.92
C LEU A 208 -11.82 -0.24 -22.42
N ALA A 209 -11.13 -0.03 -21.29
CA ALA A 209 -10.33 -1.07 -20.66
C ALA A 209 -11.18 -2.25 -20.17
N ALA A 210 -12.40 -2.00 -19.70
CA ALA A 210 -13.34 -3.03 -19.25
C ALA A 210 -14.02 -3.81 -20.40
N LYS A 211 -14.01 -3.31 -21.64
CA LYS A 211 -14.60 -3.99 -22.81
C LYS A 211 -13.60 -4.86 -23.60
N ARG A 212 -12.31 -4.83 -23.28
CA ARG A 212 -11.37 -5.87 -23.73
C ARG A 212 -11.63 -7.11 -22.87
N SER A 213 -12.62 -7.91 -23.26
CA SER A 213 -12.73 -9.29 -22.79
C SER A 213 -11.42 -10.03 -23.13
N PRO A 214 -10.88 -10.84 -22.21
CA PRO A 214 -9.81 -11.76 -22.56
C PRO A 214 -10.31 -12.71 -23.65
N GLU A 215 -9.51 -12.93 -24.69
CA GLU A 215 -9.80 -13.96 -25.69
C GLU A 215 -10.10 -15.29 -24.99
N PRO A 216 -11.17 -16.01 -25.40
CA PRO A 216 -11.45 -17.32 -24.85
C PRO A 216 -10.31 -18.26 -25.24
N ALA A 217 -9.60 -18.76 -24.23
CA ALA A 217 -8.65 -19.85 -24.40
C ALA A 217 -9.38 -21.03 -25.04
N GLU A 218 -8.95 -21.41 -26.24
CA GLU A 218 -9.37 -22.63 -26.92
C GLU A 218 -9.01 -23.83 -26.02
N LEU A 219 -10.02 -24.33 -25.31
CA LEU A 219 -9.98 -25.62 -24.62
C LEU A 219 -10.17 -26.68 -25.71
N GLU A 220 -9.06 -27.15 -26.28
CA GLU A 220 -9.04 -28.38 -27.06
C GLU A 220 -9.33 -29.56 -26.10
N ASP A 221 -10.57 -30.03 -26.19
CA ASP A 221 -11.13 -31.22 -25.56
C ASP A 221 -10.60 -32.46 -26.31
N GLU A 222 -9.42 -32.94 -25.93
CA GLU A 222 -8.96 -34.26 -26.34
C GLU A 222 -9.66 -35.34 -25.49
N GLY A 223 -10.73 -35.89 -26.07
CA GLY A 223 -11.49 -37.01 -25.53
C GLY A 223 -10.59 -38.23 -25.27
N ASN A 224 -10.43 -38.56 -23.99
CA ASN A 224 -9.89 -39.84 -23.56
C ASN A 224 -11.04 -40.84 -23.43
N ALA A 225 -11.24 -41.63 -24.50
CA ALA A 225 -12.14 -42.79 -24.49
C ALA A 225 -11.46 -43.94 -23.74
N ASP A 226 -11.87 -44.16 -22.50
CA ASP A 226 -11.56 -45.38 -21.75
C ASP A 226 -12.43 -46.54 -22.29
N ASP A 227 -11.83 -47.37 -23.15
CA ASP A 227 -12.37 -48.68 -23.51
C ASP A 227 -12.20 -49.64 -22.32
N ASP A 228 -13.29 -49.74 -21.54
CA ASP A 228 -13.53 -50.75 -20.51
C ASP A 228 -13.96 -52.07 -21.16
N HIS A 229 -13.01 -53.01 -21.28
CA HIS A 229 -13.29 -54.42 -21.54
C HIS A 229 -12.78 -55.30 -20.39
N GLY A 230 -13.64 -55.43 -19.38
CA GLY A 230 -14.33 -56.69 -19.16
C GLY A 230 -13.47 -57.84 -18.60
N SER A 231 -13.41 -57.91 -17.27
CA SER A 231 -13.16 -59.17 -16.55
C SER A 231 -14.33 -59.45 -15.61
N ARG A 232 -15.17 -60.44 -15.96
CA ARG A 232 -15.94 -61.26 -15.01
C ARG A 232 -16.74 -62.36 -15.71
N ALA A 233 -16.24 -63.60 -15.63
CA ALA A 233 -16.92 -64.78 -15.08
C ALA A 233 -16.03 -66.02 -15.32
#